data_AF-A0A328ARP0-F1
#
_entry.id   AF-A0A328ARP0-F1
#
_cell.length_a   1.000
_cell.length_b   1.000
_cell.length_c   1.000
_cell.angle_alpha   90.00
_cell.angle_beta   90.00
_cell.angle_gamma   90.00
#
_symmetry.space_group_name_H-M   'P 1'
#
loop_
_entity.id
_entity.type
_entity.pdbx_description
1 polymer ?
#
loop_
_entity_poly.entity_id
_entity_poly.type
_entity_poly.pdbx_seq_one_letter_code
_entity_poly.pdbx_strand_id
1 'polypeptide(L)'
;MPLDLRRRSPLLLERIREVEVELAIWARRAPDPQLEGDLFAMMELLYSYPKRADDLASSAKAMMHLRRLTPAVILSRALIETVAMGCFYVHELKRLISAGDAEALKTKFDKFYAGRLGEEVSPVHVNDALRYLEKIDNAEDPDRTATEARLEAEAEALGGLDLSDPKFVETSYGLLCEIAHPSCVGTHLLYPAPGGPDIAEPKQRLEFAAELAIWQAQYLLEALKEGEEIPALHRQAFG
;
A
#
# COMPACT_ATOMS: atom_id res chain seq x y z
N MET A 1 -13.55 -3.64 31.08
CA MET A 1 -13.04 -4.96 30.68
C MET A 1 -11.98 -4.73 29.62
N PRO A 2 -10.77 -5.31 29.72
CA PRO A 2 -9.82 -5.22 28.63
C PRO A 2 -10.39 -5.96 27.42
N LEU A 3 -10.52 -5.28 26.28
CA LEU A 3 -10.87 -5.90 25.01
C LEU A 3 -9.79 -6.94 24.67
N ASP A 4 -10.16 -8.22 24.73
CA ASP A 4 -9.32 -9.32 24.28
C ASP A 4 -9.26 -9.32 22.75
N LEU A 5 -8.27 -8.60 22.21
CA LEU A 5 -7.99 -8.51 20.77
C LEU A 5 -7.64 -9.86 20.12
N ARG A 6 -7.50 -10.95 20.89
CA ARG A 6 -7.40 -12.30 20.31
C ARG A 6 -8.74 -12.78 19.73
N ARG A 7 -9.83 -12.06 19.99
CA ARG A 7 -11.13 -12.17 19.30
C ARG A 7 -11.27 -11.17 18.15
N ARG A 8 -10.17 -10.78 17.49
CA ARG A 8 -10.25 -10.10 16.19
C ARG A 8 -11.05 -10.95 15.20
N SER A 9 -11.76 -10.28 14.30
CA SER A 9 -12.43 -10.89 13.15
C SER A 9 -11.56 -11.99 12.54
N PRO A 10 -11.98 -13.27 12.62
CA PRO A 10 -11.26 -14.37 11.99
C PRO A 10 -11.09 -14.12 10.49
N LEU A 11 -12.07 -13.45 9.87
CA LEU A 11 -12.13 -13.17 8.44
C LEU A 11 -11.15 -12.08 8.02
N LEU A 12 -11.01 -10.98 8.79
CA LEU A 12 -10.02 -9.95 8.50
C LEU A 12 -8.60 -10.50 8.60
N LEU A 13 -8.34 -11.27 9.66
CA LEU A 13 -7.04 -11.90 9.86
C LEU A 13 -6.76 -12.97 8.80
N GLU A 14 -7.78 -13.69 8.34
CA GLU A 14 -7.69 -14.61 7.22
C GLU A 14 -7.35 -13.86 5.94
N ARG A 15 -8.05 -12.77 5.62
CA ARG A 15 -7.75 -11.98 4.41
C ARG A 15 -6.37 -11.34 4.45
N ILE A 16 -5.92 -10.82 5.60
CA ILE A 16 -4.56 -10.32 5.76
C ILE A 16 -3.55 -11.43 5.46
N ARG A 17 -3.76 -12.65 5.98
CA ARG A 17 -2.87 -13.79 5.70
C ARG A 17 -2.88 -14.18 4.22
N GLU A 18 -4.04 -14.16 3.57
CA GLU A 18 -4.15 -14.41 2.14
C GLU A 18 -3.36 -13.37 1.33
N VAL A 19 -3.54 -12.08 1.64
CA VAL A 19 -2.79 -10.98 1.01
C VAL A 19 -1.29 -11.16 1.23
N GLU A 20 -0.84 -11.53 2.44
CA GLU A 20 0.56 -11.84 2.72
C GLU A 20 1.09 -12.98 1.85
N VAL A 21 0.31 -14.06 1.69
CA VAL A 21 0.69 -15.20 0.86
C VAL A 21 0.76 -14.82 -0.62
N GLU A 22 -0.25 -14.13 -1.13
CA GLU A 22 -0.30 -13.63 -2.52
C GLU A 22 0.87 -12.69 -2.80
N LEU A 23 1.17 -11.78 -1.86
CA LEU A 23 2.26 -10.82 -1.97
C LEU A 23 3.62 -11.51 -1.99
N ALA A 24 3.85 -12.49 -1.12
CA ALA A 24 5.07 -13.29 -1.10
C ALA A 24 5.27 -14.11 -2.40
N ILE A 25 4.17 -14.56 -3.03
CA ILE A 25 4.23 -15.22 -4.34
C ILE A 25 4.66 -14.20 -5.41
N TRP A 26 4.05 -13.03 -5.45
CA TRP A 26 4.40 -11.97 -6.40
C TRP A 26 5.82 -11.43 -6.19
N ALA A 27 6.29 -11.31 -4.96
CA ALA A 27 7.63 -10.85 -4.62
C ALA A 27 8.73 -11.76 -5.20
N ARG A 28 8.44 -13.06 -5.38
CA ARG A 28 9.39 -14.02 -5.98
C ARG A 28 9.39 -14.02 -7.50
N ARG A 29 8.45 -13.31 -8.14
CA ARG A 29 8.40 -13.22 -9.60
C ARG A 29 9.50 -12.30 -10.13
N ALA A 30 9.84 -12.54 -11.38
CA ALA A 30 10.80 -11.75 -12.13
C ALA A 30 10.21 -11.42 -13.51
N PRO A 31 10.62 -10.30 -14.13
CA PRO A 31 10.28 -10.03 -15.52
C PRO A 31 10.78 -11.16 -16.42
N ASP A 32 10.07 -11.37 -17.54
CA ASP A 32 10.51 -12.32 -18.57
C ASP A 32 11.90 -11.89 -19.10
N PRO A 33 12.93 -12.76 -19.01
CA PRO A 33 14.28 -12.43 -19.45
C PRO A 33 14.41 -12.22 -20.96
N GLN A 34 13.38 -12.53 -21.74
CA GLN A 34 13.33 -12.25 -23.19
C GLN A 34 12.88 -10.83 -23.52
N LEU A 35 12.38 -10.07 -22.54
CA LEU A 35 12.08 -8.66 -22.76
C LEU A 35 13.38 -7.88 -22.90
N GLU A 36 13.39 -6.90 -23.80
CA GLU A 36 14.56 -6.05 -24.08
C GLU A 36 14.22 -4.57 -23.88
N GLY A 37 15.26 -3.76 -23.68
CA GLY A 37 15.18 -2.30 -23.62
C GLY A 37 14.24 -1.76 -22.55
N ASP A 38 13.52 -0.69 -22.90
CA ASP A 38 12.63 0.03 -21.98
C ASP A 38 11.50 -0.85 -21.44
N LEU A 39 11.01 -1.82 -22.23
CA LEU A 39 9.96 -2.74 -21.77
C LEU A 39 10.46 -3.67 -20.66
N PHE A 40 11.70 -4.16 -20.75
CA PHE A 40 12.31 -4.93 -19.65
C PHE A 40 12.41 -4.07 -18.39
N ALA A 41 12.93 -2.84 -18.50
CA ALA A 41 13.07 -1.93 -17.37
C ALA A 41 11.72 -1.56 -16.73
N MET A 42 10.68 -1.38 -17.56
CA MET A 42 9.33 -1.13 -17.07
C MET A 42 8.78 -2.29 -16.25
N MET A 43 8.96 -3.52 -16.74
CA MET A 43 8.52 -4.72 -16.04
C MET A 43 9.38 -4.99 -14.80
N GLU A 44 10.68 -4.75 -14.85
CA GLU A 44 11.56 -4.86 -13.69
C GLU A 44 11.10 -3.94 -12.54
N LEU A 45 10.79 -2.68 -12.86
CA LEU A 45 10.25 -1.73 -11.88
C LEU A 45 8.89 -2.20 -11.34
N LEU A 46 7.99 -2.69 -12.20
CA LEU A 46 6.71 -3.27 -11.81
C LEU A 46 6.88 -4.38 -10.76
N TYR A 47 7.78 -5.33 -11.03
CA TYR A 47 8.07 -6.46 -10.14
C TYR A 47 8.88 -6.07 -8.89
N SER A 48 9.41 -4.85 -8.81
CA SER A 48 10.09 -4.35 -7.60
C SER A 48 9.10 -3.92 -6.49
N TYR A 49 7.90 -3.46 -6.86
CA TYR A 49 6.87 -3.06 -5.90
C TYR A 49 6.40 -4.19 -4.99
N PRO A 50 6.02 -5.39 -5.47
CA PRO A 50 5.62 -6.49 -4.60
C PRO A 50 6.76 -6.97 -3.69
N LYS A 51 8.01 -6.94 -4.16
CA LYS A 51 9.19 -7.26 -3.33
C LYS A 51 9.30 -6.31 -2.15
N ARG A 52 9.27 -5.01 -2.44
CA ARG A 52 9.34 -3.98 -1.40
C ARG A 52 8.14 -4.05 -0.45
N ALA A 53 6.94 -4.31 -0.97
CA ALA A 53 5.74 -4.44 -0.16
C ALA A 53 5.79 -5.66 0.77
N ASP A 54 6.26 -6.82 0.29
CA ASP A 54 6.46 -8.04 1.10
C ASP A 54 7.46 -7.80 2.25
N ASP A 55 8.61 -7.18 1.93
CA ASP A 55 9.63 -6.82 2.92
C ASP A 55 9.08 -5.87 3.99
N LEU A 56 8.31 -4.84 3.58
CA LEU A 56 7.72 -3.87 4.49
C LEU A 56 6.63 -4.49 5.37
N ALA A 57 5.75 -5.31 4.79
CA ALA A 57 4.69 -6.01 5.53
C ALA A 57 5.29 -6.97 6.57
N SER A 58 6.26 -7.79 6.16
CA SER A 58 6.98 -8.72 7.03
C SER A 58 7.70 -7.99 8.16
N SER A 59 8.36 -6.87 7.85
CA SER A 59 9.08 -6.06 8.83
C SER A 59 8.14 -5.35 9.80
N ALA A 60 7.04 -4.78 9.31
CA ALA A 60 6.03 -4.14 10.15
C ALA A 60 5.44 -5.13 11.16
N LYS A 61 5.09 -6.33 10.69
CA LYS A 61 4.58 -7.42 11.53
C LYS A 61 5.58 -7.90 12.57
N ALA A 62 6.85 -8.06 12.19
CA ALA A 62 7.92 -8.37 13.13
C ALA A 62 8.04 -7.29 14.22
N MET A 63 7.97 -6.01 13.85
CA MET A 63 8.01 -4.91 14.82
C MET A 63 6.78 -4.91 15.74
N MET A 64 5.58 -5.20 15.23
CA MET A 64 4.37 -5.37 16.05
C MET A 64 4.51 -6.53 17.05
N HIS A 65 5.01 -7.69 16.61
CA HIS A 65 5.27 -8.84 17.51
C HIS A 65 6.26 -8.50 18.62
N LEU A 66 7.29 -7.69 18.31
CA LEU A 66 8.25 -7.18 19.27
C LEU A 66 7.72 -6.00 20.11
N ARG A 67 6.46 -5.61 19.94
CA ARG A 67 5.80 -4.46 20.59
C ARG A 67 6.50 -3.12 20.33
N ARG A 68 7.21 -3.01 19.20
CA ARG A 68 7.87 -1.79 18.73
C ARG A 68 6.95 -1.05 17.77
N LEU A 69 5.99 -0.30 18.33
CA LEU A 69 4.91 0.32 17.55
C LEU A 69 5.37 1.45 16.64
N THR A 70 6.27 2.34 17.10
CA THR A 70 6.75 3.44 16.25
C THR A 70 7.42 2.94 14.97
N PRO A 71 8.38 1.99 15.02
CA PRO A 71 8.90 1.37 13.80
C PRO A 71 7.83 0.67 12.97
N ALA A 72 6.88 -0.04 13.59
CA ALA A 72 5.80 -0.71 12.87
C ALA A 72 4.94 0.28 12.08
N VAL A 73 4.57 1.42 12.68
CA VAL A 73 3.79 2.49 12.05
C VAL A 73 4.56 3.12 10.89
N ILE A 74 5.84 3.42 11.06
CA ILE A 74 6.69 3.97 9.99
C ILE A 74 6.76 3.01 8.79
N LEU A 75 6.97 1.72 9.05
CA LEU A 75 7.02 0.69 8.01
C LEU A 75 5.65 0.51 7.33
N SER A 76 4.57 0.54 8.10
CA SER A 76 3.19 0.44 7.59
C SER A 76 2.84 1.63 6.70
N ARG A 77 3.26 2.84 7.08
CA ARG A 77 3.12 4.03 6.21
C ARG A 77 3.87 3.85 4.91
N ALA A 78 5.14 3.43 4.96
CA ALA A 78 5.93 3.16 3.77
C ALA A 78 5.32 2.06 2.88
N LEU A 79 4.60 1.11 3.48
CA LEU A 79 3.86 0.08 2.74
C LEU A 79 2.70 0.69 1.94
N ILE A 80 1.86 1.53 2.56
CA ILE A 80 0.76 2.23 1.86
C ILE A 80 1.31 3.07 0.70
N GLU A 81 2.42 3.79 0.92
CA GLU A 81 3.08 4.58 -0.13
C GLU A 81 3.58 3.70 -1.28
N THR A 82 4.13 2.52 -0.97
CA THR A 82 4.61 1.56 -1.97
C THR A 82 3.44 0.99 -2.79
N VAL A 83 2.33 0.64 -2.13
CA VAL A 83 1.09 0.18 -2.77
C VAL A 83 0.57 1.26 -3.72
N ALA A 84 0.43 2.49 -3.24
CA ALA A 84 -0.05 3.62 -4.03
C ALA A 84 0.81 3.85 -5.27
N MET A 85 2.13 3.89 -5.10
CA MET A 85 3.07 4.08 -6.21
C MET A 85 2.98 2.96 -7.24
N GLY A 86 2.90 1.70 -6.80
CA GLY A 86 2.77 0.56 -7.72
C GLY A 86 1.46 0.58 -8.50
N CYS A 87 0.33 0.88 -7.84
CA CYS A 87 -0.97 1.02 -8.51
C CYS A 87 -0.95 2.14 -9.55
N PHE A 88 -0.44 3.31 -9.17
CA PHE A 88 -0.35 4.46 -10.07
C PHE A 88 0.59 4.21 -11.25
N TYR A 89 1.69 3.49 -11.01
CA TYR A 89 2.63 3.10 -12.04
C TYR A 89 1.98 2.20 -13.10
N VAL A 90 1.31 1.11 -12.69
CA VAL A 90 0.61 0.22 -13.63
C VAL A 90 -0.42 0.99 -14.46
N HIS A 91 -1.22 1.82 -13.81
CA HIS A 91 -2.24 2.62 -14.48
C HIS A 91 -1.64 3.53 -15.56
N GLU A 92 -0.61 4.29 -15.21
CA GLU A 92 0.03 5.21 -16.14
C GLU A 92 0.70 4.49 -17.30
N LEU A 93 1.35 3.35 -17.06
CA LEU A 93 1.91 2.52 -18.14
C LEU A 93 0.82 2.07 -19.10
N LYS A 94 -0.25 1.43 -18.59
CA LYS A 94 -1.37 0.96 -19.44
C LYS A 94 -1.96 2.13 -20.23
N ARG A 95 -2.27 3.24 -19.57
CA ARG A 95 -2.87 4.43 -20.18
C ARG A 95 -1.99 4.99 -21.31
N LEU A 96 -0.69 5.12 -21.09
CA LEU A 96 0.24 5.73 -22.06
C LEU A 96 0.56 4.77 -23.22
N ILE A 97 0.70 3.47 -22.94
CA ILE A 97 0.88 2.45 -23.96
C ILE A 97 -0.35 2.38 -24.87
N SER A 98 -1.55 2.34 -24.29
CA SER A 98 -2.79 2.33 -25.07
C SER A 98 -3.01 3.60 -25.88
N ALA A 99 -2.44 4.73 -25.46
CA ALA A 99 -2.47 5.99 -26.23
C ALA A 99 -1.48 6.00 -27.41
N GLY A 100 -0.51 5.07 -27.46
CA GLY A 100 0.49 4.99 -28.51
C GLY A 100 1.50 6.16 -28.50
N ASP A 101 1.64 6.87 -27.39
CA ASP A 101 2.56 8.01 -27.26
C ASP A 101 3.86 7.58 -26.57
N ALA A 102 4.85 7.19 -27.39
CA ALA A 102 6.13 6.67 -26.92
C ALA A 102 6.95 7.72 -26.15
N GLU A 103 6.88 9.00 -26.53
CA GLU A 103 7.63 10.07 -25.88
C GLU A 103 7.04 10.37 -24.49
N ALA A 104 5.70 10.45 -24.39
CA ALA A 104 5.03 10.62 -23.11
C ALA A 104 5.23 9.41 -22.20
N LEU A 105 5.19 8.18 -22.75
CA LEU A 105 5.48 6.95 -22.02
C LEU A 105 6.89 6.98 -21.43
N LYS A 106 7.90 7.27 -22.26
CA LYS A 106 9.29 7.35 -21.82
C LYS A 106 9.48 8.42 -20.75
N THR A 107 8.95 9.62 -20.98
CA THR A 107 9.04 10.73 -20.02
C THR A 107 8.41 10.36 -18.69
N LYS A 108 7.25 9.69 -18.70
CA LYS A 108 6.59 9.26 -17.47
C LYS A 108 7.37 8.15 -16.77
N PHE A 109 7.87 7.17 -17.51
CA PHE A 109 8.72 6.11 -16.96
C PHE A 109 9.98 6.69 -16.30
N ASP A 110 10.65 7.63 -16.96
CA ASP A 110 11.81 8.33 -16.40
C ASP A 110 11.44 9.01 -15.07
N LYS A 111 10.26 9.63 -14.93
CA LYS A 111 9.80 10.22 -13.65
C LYS A 111 9.57 9.21 -12.53
N PHE A 112 9.22 7.96 -12.85
CA PHE A 112 9.12 6.90 -11.85
C PHE A 112 10.49 6.33 -11.47
N TYR A 113 11.43 6.31 -12.42
CA TYR A 113 12.78 5.78 -12.23
C TYR A 113 13.77 6.81 -11.66
N ALA A 114 13.54 8.11 -11.85
CA ALA A 114 14.45 9.24 -11.55
C ALA A 114 14.72 9.52 -10.06
N GLY A 115 14.57 8.54 -9.17
CA GLY A 115 15.21 8.58 -7.84
C GLY A 115 16.74 8.75 -7.89
N ARG A 116 17.35 8.68 -9.09
CA ARG A 116 18.73 9.05 -9.39
C ARG A 116 18.80 9.72 -10.78
N LEU A 117 19.55 10.83 -10.84
CA LEU A 117 20.16 11.47 -12.02
C LEU A 117 19.34 12.57 -12.74
N GLY A 118 19.74 13.83 -12.48
CA GLY A 118 19.51 14.99 -13.36
C GLY A 118 18.36 15.91 -12.92
N GLU A 119 18.65 17.20 -12.77
CA GLU A 119 17.72 18.25 -12.32
C GLU A 119 16.52 18.51 -13.28
N GLU A 120 16.44 17.80 -14.41
CA GLU A 120 15.47 18.10 -15.48
C GLU A 120 14.14 17.34 -15.37
N VAL A 121 14.06 16.26 -14.58
CA VAL A 121 12.86 15.41 -14.50
C VAL A 121 12.35 15.35 -13.06
N SER A 122 11.26 16.08 -12.77
CA SER A 122 10.61 16.04 -11.45
C SER A 122 9.97 14.66 -11.21
N PRO A 123 10.35 13.94 -10.13
CA PRO A 123 9.87 12.60 -9.87
C PRO A 123 8.37 12.59 -9.56
N VAL A 124 7.73 11.45 -9.77
CA VAL A 124 6.34 11.27 -9.33
C VAL A 124 6.27 11.39 -7.81
N HIS A 125 5.46 12.34 -7.32
CA HIS A 125 5.30 12.57 -5.90
C HIS A 125 4.35 11.53 -5.30
N VAL A 126 4.66 11.03 -4.10
CA VAL A 126 3.84 10.02 -3.41
C VAL A 126 2.38 10.46 -3.23
N ASN A 127 2.14 11.75 -2.96
CA ASN A 127 0.79 12.33 -2.88
C ASN A 127 -0.02 12.18 -4.18
N ASP A 128 0.59 12.19 -5.36
CA ASP A 128 -0.14 11.96 -6.61
C ASP A 128 -0.61 10.51 -6.70
N ALA A 129 0.25 9.59 -6.27
CA ALA A 129 -0.08 8.19 -6.18
C ALA A 129 -1.13 7.90 -5.09
N LEU A 130 -1.07 8.58 -3.94
CA LEU A 130 -2.08 8.46 -2.87
C LEU A 130 -3.45 8.96 -3.33
N ARG A 131 -3.52 10.08 -4.06
CA ARG A 131 -4.78 10.56 -4.68
C ARG A 131 -5.31 9.58 -5.72
N TYR A 132 -4.43 8.91 -6.46
CA TYR A 132 -4.85 7.87 -7.39
C TYR A 132 -5.41 6.66 -6.64
N LEU A 133 -4.73 6.21 -5.60
CA LEU A 133 -5.18 5.10 -4.78
C LEU A 133 -6.51 5.41 -4.06
N GLU A 134 -6.68 6.63 -3.56
CA GLU A 134 -7.96 7.13 -3.02
C GLU A 134 -9.07 7.04 -4.08
N LYS A 135 -8.81 7.39 -5.34
CA LYS A 135 -9.82 7.25 -6.41
C LYS A 135 -10.22 5.79 -6.67
N ILE A 136 -9.29 4.85 -6.56
CA ILE A 136 -9.61 3.42 -6.67
C ILE A 136 -10.44 2.97 -5.45
N ASP A 137 -10.05 3.39 -4.25
CA ASP A 137 -10.77 3.15 -2.98
C ASP A 137 -12.22 3.67 -3.05
N ASN A 138 -12.42 4.81 -3.74
CA ASN A 138 -13.73 5.44 -3.96
C ASN A 138 -14.54 4.85 -5.13
N ALA A 139 -13.92 4.07 -6.02
CA ALA A 139 -14.63 3.54 -7.17
C ALA A 139 -15.55 2.41 -6.69
N GLU A 140 -16.87 2.57 -6.84
CA GLU A 140 -17.85 1.55 -6.45
C GLU A 140 -17.52 0.20 -7.11
N ASP A 141 -16.97 -0.73 -6.33
CA ASP A 141 -16.79 -2.12 -6.73
C ASP A 141 -17.88 -2.98 -6.06
N PRO A 142 -18.89 -3.45 -6.83
CA PRO A 142 -19.95 -4.30 -6.31
C PRO A 142 -19.48 -5.68 -5.82
N ASP A 143 -18.28 -6.14 -6.18
CA ASP A 143 -17.70 -7.39 -5.66
C ASP A 143 -16.98 -7.22 -4.32
N ARG A 144 -16.62 -5.97 -3.96
CA ARG A 144 -15.92 -5.63 -2.71
C ARG A 144 -16.87 -5.37 -1.54
N THR A 145 -18.05 -4.82 -1.86
CA THR A 145 -19.06 -4.38 -0.88
C THR A 145 -19.57 -5.50 0.03
N ALA A 146 -19.66 -6.74 -0.46
CA ALA A 146 -20.11 -7.88 0.34
C ALA A 146 -19.04 -8.39 1.33
N THR A 147 -17.76 -8.23 0.99
CA THR A 147 -16.63 -8.61 1.86
C THR A 147 -16.35 -7.49 2.86
N GLU A 148 -16.41 -6.23 2.43
CA GLU A 148 -16.20 -5.04 3.26
C GLU A 148 -17.30 -4.83 4.29
N ALA A 149 -18.58 -4.90 3.90
CA ALA A 149 -19.71 -4.80 4.83
C ALA A 149 -19.68 -5.88 5.93
N ARG A 150 -19.04 -7.02 5.66
CA ARG A 150 -18.87 -8.11 6.63
C ARG A 150 -17.66 -7.93 7.54
N LEU A 151 -16.62 -7.23 7.06
CA LEU A 151 -15.42 -6.87 7.83
C LEU A 151 -15.65 -5.59 8.67
N GLU A 152 -16.49 -4.67 8.22
CA GLU A 152 -16.92 -3.42 8.89
C GLU A 152 -17.65 -3.66 10.19
N ALA A 153 -18.67 -4.54 10.19
CA ALA A 153 -19.45 -4.87 11.38
C ALA A 153 -18.58 -5.43 12.53
N GLU A 154 -17.37 -5.91 12.21
CA GLU A 154 -16.41 -6.46 13.16
C GLU A 154 -15.27 -5.48 13.52
N ALA A 155 -14.93 -4.54 12.63
CA ALA A 155 -14.00 -3.43 12.91
C ALA A 155 -14.62 -2.36 13.82
N GLU A 156 -15.92 -2.09 13.66
CA GLU A 156 -16.71 -1.15 14.45
C GLU A 156 -16.76 -1.56 15.95
N ALA A 157 -16.76 -2.86 16.24
CA ALA A 157 -16.75 -3.40 17.60
C ALA A 157 -15.40 -3.21 18.35
N LEU A 158 -14.34 -2.79 17.65
CA LEU A 158 -12.98 -2.62 18.19
C LEU A 158 -12.56 -1.15 18.32
N GLY A 159 -13.44 -0.19 18.02
CA GLY A 159 -13.11 1.25 17.97
C GLY A 159 -12.11 1.60 16.86
N GLY A 160 -12.05 0.75 15.83
CA GLY A 160 -11.15 0.88 14.68
C GLY A 160 -11.78 1.65 13.52
N LEU A 161 -10.93 2.05 12.57
CA LEU A 161 -11.29 2.76 11.34
C LEU A 161 -12.40 2.02 10.56
N ASP A 162 -13.33 2.79 10.00
CA ASP A 162 -14.42 2.30 9.17
C ASP A 162 -13.88 1.88 7.80
N LEU A 163 -14.02 0.59 7.44
CA LEU A 163 -13.57 0.10 6.13
C LEU A 163 -14.53 0.48 4.99
N SER A 164 -15.77 0.91 5.31
CA SER A 164 -16.70 1.49 4.32
C SER A 164 -16.39 2.93 4.01
N ASP A 165 -15.50 3.58 4.79
CA ASP A 165 -15.15 4.96 4.53
C ASP A 165 -14.57 5.04 3.11
N PRO A 166 -15.21 5.79 2.19
CA PRO A 166 -14.67 5.98 0.85
C PRO A 166 -13.29 6.65 0.85
N LYS A 167 -12.84 7.19 1.99
CA LYS A 167 -11.51 7.74 2.22
C LYS A 167 -10.64 6.83 3.10
N PHE A 168 -10.98 5.55 3.24
CA PHE A 168 -10.33 4.61 4.14
C PHE A 168 -8.80 4.60 4.02
N VAL A 169 -8.27 4.61 2.80
CA VAL A 169 -6.81 4.66 2.56
C VAL A 169 -6.20 5.95 3.12
N GLU A 170 -6.84 7.10 2.87
CA GLU A 170 -6.40 8.40 3.38
C GLU A 170 -6.49 8.46 4.91
N THR A 171 -7.60 8.01 5.48
CA THR A 171 -7.83 8.00 6.93
C THR A 171 -6.82 7.11 7.65
N SER A 172 -6.51 5.93 7.08
CA SER A 172 -5.46 5.03 7.59
C SER A 172 -4.07 5.65 7.50
N TYR A 173 -3.74 6.26 6.36
CA TYR A 173 -2.45 6.93 6.14
C TYR A 173 -2.27 8.12 7.09
N GLY A 174 -3.30 8.96 7.23
CA GLY A 174 -3.34 10.12 8.13
C GLY A 174 -3.12 9.71 9.58
N LEU A 175 -3.83 8.69 10.06
CA LEU A 175 -3.67 8.16 11.42
C LEU A 175 -2.25 7.68 11.70
N LEU A 176 -1.64 6.96 10.75
CA LEU A 176 -0.24 6.52 10.85
C LEU A 176 0.74 7.71 10.80
N CYS A 177 0.42 8.77 10.06
CA CYS A 177 1.23 9.99 9.95
C CYS A 177 1.19 10.85 11.22
N GLU A 178 0.01 11.15 11.74
CA GLU A 178 -0.16 12.00 12.93
C GLU A 178 0.66 11.47 14.11
N ILE A 179 0.69 10.15 14.28
CA ILE A 179 1.36 9.47 15.40
C ILE A 179 2.87 9.29 15.15
N ALA A 180 3.33 9.31 13.91
CA ALA A 180 4.76 9.21 13.56
C ALA A 180 5.45 10.56 13.34
N HIS A 181 4.72 11.68 13.30
CA HIS A 181 5.30 12.97 12.94
C HIS A 181 6.27 13.51 14.02
N PRO A 182 7.52 13.90 13.66
CA PRO A 182 8.52 14.32 14.65
C PRO A 182 8.25 15.66 15.35
N SER A 183 7.34 16.50 14.81
CA SER A 183 7.14 17.87 15.32
C SER A 183 6.17 18.00 16.49
N CYS A 184 5.47 16.93 16.91
CA CYS A 184 4.71 16.85 18.16
C CYS A 184 3.84 18.06 18.57
N VAL A 185 3.26 18.84 17.64
CA VAL A 185 2.35 19.95 18.02
C VAL A 185 0.90 19.46 18.24
N GLY A 186 0.70 18.15 18.27
CA GLY A 186 -0.57 17.56 18.68
C GLY A 186 -0.62 16.05 18.51
N THR A 187 0.25 15.28 19.17
CA THR A 187 0.09 13.82 19.22
C THR A 187 0.60 13.23 20.54
N HIS A 188 -0.33 12.69 21.34
CA HIS A 188 -0.13 12.31 22.74
C HIS A 188 0.53 10.94 22.99
N LEU A 189 1.20 10.32 22.01
CA LEU A 189 1.54 8.89 22.12
C LEU A 189 2.96 8.50 21.70
N LEU A 190 3.87 9.46 21.55
CA LEU A 190 5.24 9.12 21.15
C LEU A 190 6.08 8.54 22.31
N TYR A 191 5.71 8.80 23.57
CA TYR A 191 6.37 8.19 24.72
C TYR A 191 5.36 7.97 25.85
N PRO A 192 5.20 6.74 26.38
CA PRO A 192 4.67 6.60 27.73
C PRO A 192 5.67 7.32 28.64
N ALA A 193 5.28 8.47 29.19
CA ALA A 193 6.02 9.05 30.29
C ALA A 193 6.15 7.96 31.37
N PRO A 194 7.33 7.74 31.98
CA PRO A 194 7.44 6.81 33.09
C PRO A 194 6.48 7.25 34.20
N GLY A 195 5.36 6.54 34.36
CA GLY A 195 4.26 6.88 35.28
C GLY A 195 2.97 7.45 34.65
N GLY A 196 2.89 7.59 33.32
CA GLY A 196 1.65 7.95 32.63
C GLY A 196 0.62 6.81 32.65
N PRO A 197 -0.69 7.11 32.55
CA PRO A 197 -1.72 6.07 32.49
C PRO A 197 -1.47 5.13 31.32
N ASP A 198 -1.67 3.83 31.54
CA ASP A 198 -1.65 2.82 30.49
C ASP A 198 -2.86 3.04 29.58
N ILE A 199 -2.68 3.83 28.51
CA ILE A 199 -3.76 4.08 27.55
C ILE A 199 -3.73 2.92 26.55
N ALA A 200 -4.45 1.85 26.87
CA ALA A 200 -4.51 0.66 26.02
C ALA A 200 -5.10 0.97 24.63
N GLU A 201 -6.07 1.87 24.53
CA GLU A 201 -6.85 2.12 23.31
C GLU A 201 -6.01 2.63 22.12
N PRO A 202 -5.11 3.62 22.25
CA PRO A 202 -4.38 4.10 21.09
C PRO A 202 -3.31 3.13 20.59
N LYS A 203 -2.72 2.32 21.49
CA LYS A 203 -1.82 1.23 21.09
C LYS A 203 -2.55 0.20 20.24
N GLN A 204 -3.74 -0.19 20.65
CA GLN A 204 -4.57 -1.15 19.93
C GLN A 204 -5.00 -0.60 18.57
N ARG A 205 -5.38 0.69 18.53
CA ARG A 205 -5.73 1.40 17.29
C ARG A 205 -4.54 1.49 16.31
N LEU A 206 -3.32 1.67 16.80
CA LEU A 206 -2.11 1.67 15.98
C LEU A 206 -1.74 0.29 15.45
N GLU A 207 -1.81 -0.74 16.30
CA GLU A 207 -1.62 -2.14 15.88
C GLU A 207 -2.63 -2.51 14.79
N PHE A 208 -3.88 -2.06 14.95
CA PHE A 208 -4.93 -2.28 13.96
C PHE A 208 -4.66 -1.53 12.65
N ALA A 209 -4.30 -0.24 12.70
CA ALA A 209 -3.97 0.54 11.50
C ALA A 209 -2.76 -0.02 10.74
N ALA A 210 -1.76 -0.56 11.46
CA ALA A 210 -0.61 -1.22 10.86
C ALA A 210 -0.98 -2.54 10.17
N GLU A 211 -1.91 -3.31 10.72
CA GLU A 211 -2.45 -4.51 10.07
C GLU A 211 -3.30 -4.19 8.84
N LEU A 212 -4.09 -3.12 8.91
CA LEU A 212 -4.85 -2.62 7.77
C LEU A 212 -3.97 -2.12 6.62
N ALA A 213 -2.79 -1.57 6.91
CA ALA A 213 -1.81 -1.26 5.88
C ALA A 213 -1.35 -2.51 5.10
N ILE A 214 -1.28 -3.67 5.75
CA ILE A 214 -0.98 -4.95 5.08
C ILE A 214 -2.17 -5.37 4.20
N TRP A 215 -3.39 -5.26 4.72
CA TRP A 215 -4.60 -5.55 3.95
C TRP A 215 -4.70 -4.71 2.66
N GLN A 216 -4.36 -3.43 2.73
CA GLN A 216 -4.35 -2.53 1.57
C GLN A 216 -3.42 -2.99 0.44
N ALA A 217 -2.47 -3.90 0.67
CA ALA A 217 -1.66 -4.46 -0.41
C ALA A 217 -2.48 -5.24 -1.44
N GLN A 218 -3.75 -5.57 -1.17
CA GLN A 218 -4.68 -6.11 -2.16
C GLN A 218 -4.81 -5.22 -3.41
N TYR A 219 -4.79 -3.89 -3.25
CA TYR A 219 -4.82 -2.95 -4.39
C TYR A 219 -3.65 -3.16 -5.33
N LEU A 220 -2.46 -3.34 -4.74
CA LEU A 220 -1.26 -3.62 -5.51
C LEU A 220 -1.37 -4.97 -6.20
N LEU A 221 -1.91 -6.01 -5.53
CA LEU A 221 -2.11 -7.33 -6.12
C LEU A 221 -3.05 -7.30 -7.33
N GLU A 222 -4.13 -6.52 -7.26
CA GLU A 222 -5.06 -6.30 -8.38
C GLU A 222 -4.38 -5.56 -9.53
N ALA A 223 -3.69 -4.46 -9.24
CA ALA A 223 -2.92 -3.72 -10.24
C ALA A 223 -1.83 -4.61 -10.88
N LEU A 224 -1.17 -5.48 -10.12
CA LEU A 224 -0.17 -6.40 -10.66
C LEU A 224 -0.77 -7.42 -11.64
N LYS A 225 -1.97 -7.95 -11.34
CA LYS A 225 -2.71 -8.84 -12.27
C LYS A 225 -3.01 -8.11 -13.58
N GLU A 226 -3.49 -6.88 -13.50
CA GLU A 226 -3.71 -6.03 -14.68
C GLU A 226 -2.41 -5.71 -15.44
N GLY A 227 -1.29 -5.60 -14.73
CA GLY A 227 0.02 -5.31 -15.29
C GLY A 227 0.62 -6.44 -16.12
N GLU A 228 0.10 -7.68 -16.02
CA GLU A 228 0.55 -8.81 -16.83
C GLU A 228 0.31 -8.57 -18.34
N GLU A 229 -0.65 -7.72 -18.70
CA GLU A 229 -0.99 -7.39 -20.08
C GLU A 229 -0.03 -6.38 -20.73
N ILE A 230 0.79 -5.66 -19.94
CA ILE A 230 1.66 -4.58 -20.41
C ILE A 230 2.56 -5.01 -21.58
N PRO A 231 3.27 -6.17 -21.55
CA PRO A 231 4.10 -6.59 -22.67
C PRO A 231 3.33 -6.85 -23.97
N ALA A 232 2.07 -7.29 -23.88
CA ALA A 232 1.23 -7.49 -25.06
C ALA A 232 0.76 -6.14 -25.62
N LEU A 233 0.27 -5.25 -24.76
CA LEU A 233 -0.15 -3.90 -25.13
C LEU A 233 1.00 -3.09 -25.75
N HIS A 234 2.19 -3.19 -25.16
CA HIS A 234 3.38 -2.48 -25.67
C HIS A 234 3.76 -2.95 -27.07
N ARG A 235 3.77 -4.27 -27.31
CA ARG A 235 4.05 -4.82 -28.65
C ARG A 235 2.99 -4.41 -29.67
N GLN A 236 1.73 -4.32 -29.27
CA GLN A 236 0.66 -3.85 -30.17
C GLN A 236 0.81 -2.37 -30.52
N ALA A 237 1.24 -1.53 -29.58
CA ALA A 237 1.35 -0.09 -29.78
C ALA A 237 2.65 0.34 -30.51
N PHE A 238 3.76 -0.35 -30.28
CA PHE A 238 5.10 0.09 -30.70
C PHE A 238 5.94 -0.96 -31.44
N GLY A 239 5.44 -2.19 -31.58
CA GLY A 239 6.14 -3.32 -32.21
C GLY A 239 5.91 -3.47 -33.71
#